data_AF-A0A3D2J881-F1
#
_entry.id   AF-A0A3D2J881-F1
#
_cell.length_a   1.000
_cell.length_b   1.000
_cell.length_c   1.000
_cell.angle_alpha   90.00
_cell.angle_beta   90.00
_cell.angle_gamma   90.00
#
_symmetry.space_group_name_H-M   'P 1'
#
loop_
_entity.id
_entity.type
_entity.pdbx_description
1 polymer ?
#
loop_
_entity_poly.entity_id
_entity_poly.type
_entity_poly.pdbx_seq_one_letter_code
_entity_poly.pdbx_strand_id
1 'polypeptide(L)'
;MSVVDRYTNIVFTTIVQQHEIHRLNRDNNDKIHRKEVVAMQVDAMTIAAIVDELRLLLANARIDTIIQPTEHALAIQCYTPSSQGQSGQNRWLYLSAHPQLARVHITALKPPKLTSEPPAFVMLLRKHLEGARIESISQPRWERVIEIVAGYKHSLNDGSSDSENVNGRDRQDEIGQKNEQTIQQVQHVRFRLIIELMGRMSNIILCDEQGMILGSLKRVGADVNRYRTIAAGIPYV
;
A
#
# COMPACT_ATOMS: atom_id res chain seq x y z
N MET A 1 7.30 0.68 32.24
CA MET A 1 7.91 0.07 31.05
C MET A 1 7.71 1.04 29.90
N SER A 2 8.79 1.65 29.42
CA SER A 2 8.69 2.82 28.54
C SER A 2 8.15 2.40 27.17
N VAL A 3 7.43 3.30 26.49
CA VAL A 3 6.94 3.09 25.12
C VAL A 3 8.10 2.73 24.17
N VAL A 4 9.30 3.23 24.44
CA VAL A 4 10.55 3.01 23.70
C VAL A 4 11.03 1.54 23.77
N ASP A 5 10.85 0.83 24.89
CA ASP A 5 11.28 -0.57 25.04
C ASP A 5 10.46 -1.56 24.17
N ARG A 6 9.23 -1.18 23.79
CA ARG A 6 8.39 -1.97 22.88
C ARG A 6 8.78 -1.78 21.42
N TYR A 7 9.21 -0.58 21.02
CA TYR A 7 9.70 -0.31 19.66
C TYR A 7 10.96 -1.11 19.34
N THR A 8 11.90 -1.20 20.28
CA THR A 8 13.14 -1.96 20.08
C THR A 8 12.86 -3.45 19.87
N ASN A 9 11.94 -4.07 20.63
CA ASN A 9 11.65 -5.51 20.53
C ASN A 9 10.90 -5.93 19.24
N ILE A 10 10.00 -5.08 18.72
CA ILE A 10 9.25 -5.38 17.48
C ILE A 10 10.18 -5.29 16.25
N VAL A 11 11.04 -4.28 16.22
CA VAL A 11 12.07 -4.12 15.16
C VAL A 11 13.10 -5.25 15.26
N PHE A 12 13.53 -5.63 16.46
CA PHE A 12 14.50 -6.72 16.67
C PHE A 12 13.95 -8.08 16.22
N THR A 13 12.69 -8.39 16.53
CA THR A 13 12.06 -9.66 16.12
C THR A 13 11.90 -9.74 14.60
N THR A 14 11.58 -8.63 13.95
CA THR A 14 11.48 -8.54 12.48
C THR A 14 12.84 -8.75 11.81
N ILE A 15 13.92 -8.18 12.37
CA ILE A 15 15.29 -8.30 11.83
C ILE A 15 15.88 -9.70 12.08
N VAL A 16 15.68 -10.28 13.26
CA VAL A 16 16.19 -11.63 13.61
C VAL A 16 15.55 -12.69 12.71
N GLN A 17 14.25 -12.60 12.40
CA GLN A 17 13.59 -13.53 11.48
C GLN A 17 14.05 -13.40 10.02
N GLN A 18 14.36 -12.19 9.53
CA GLN A 18 14.88 -12.03 8.17
C GLN A 18 16.29 -12.61 8.00
N HIS A 19 17.15 -12.48 9.01
CA HIS A 19 18.49 -13.08 8.99
C HIS A 19 18.44 -14.62 9.07
N GLU A 20 17.50 -15.17 9.81
CA GLU A 20 17.37 -16.63 9.98
C GLU A 20 16.83 -17.30 8.70
N ILE A 21 15.86 -16.69 8.01
CA ILE A 21 15.33 -17.20 6.74
C ILE A 21 16.38 -17.12 5.61
N HIS A 22 17.21 -16.08 5.57
CA HIS A 22 18.23 -15.95 4.53
C HIS A 22 19.45 -16.86 4.74
N ARG A 23 19.79 -17.21 6.00
CA ARG A 23 20.82 -18.22 6.32
C ARG A 23 20.38 -19.65 5.97
N LEU A 24 19.09 -19.96 6.06
CA LEU A 24 18.54 -21.30 5.81
C LEU A 24 18.57 -21.75 4.33
N ASN A 25 18.77 -20.84 3.38
CA ASN A 25 18.80 -21.17 1.94
C ASN A 25 20.21 -21.43 1.39
N ARG A 26 21.27 -21.33 2.19
CA ARG A 26 22.66 -21.52 1.73
C ARG A 26 23.35 -22.80 2.19
N ASP A 27 22.89 -23.43 3.27
CA ASP A 27 23.57 -24.59 3.85
C ASP A 27 22.68 -25.85 3.86
N ASN A 28 23.02 -26.74 2.91
CA ASN A 28 22.97 -28.19 2.96
C ASN A 28 21.66 -28.99 3.13
N ASN A 29 21.53 -29.93 2.18
CA ASN A 29 20.91 -31.26 2.32
C ASN A 29 21.19 -31.91 3.68
N ASP A 30 20.24 -32.73 4.10
CA ASP A 30 20.34 -33.69 5.22
C ASP A 30 20.31 -33.11 6.64
N LYS A 31 19.10 -32.74 7.09
CA LYS A 31 18.44 -33.17 8.35
C LYS A 31 17.35 -32.18 8.75
N ILE A 32 16.15 -32.37 8.19
CA ILE A 32 14.96 -31.58 8.51
C ILE A 32 14.41 -32.05 9.87
N HIS A 33 14.93 -31.50 10.97
CA HIS A 33 14.08 -31.26 12.13
C HIS A 33 13.14 -30.12 11.75
N ARG A 34 11.82 -30.39 11.74
CA ARG A 34 10.78 -29.36 11.60
C ARG A 34 10.99 -28.29 12.68
N LYS A 35 11.67 -27.20 12.36
CA LYS A 35 11.60 -25.98 13.18
C LYS A 35 10.14 -25.56 13.14
N GLU A 36 9.48 -25.62 14.30
CA GLU A 36 8.12 -25.15 14.45
C GLU A 36 8.05 -23.70 13.98
N VAL A 37 7.28 -23.45 12.94
CA VAL A 37 6.94 -22.10 12.51
C VAL A 37 6.01 -21.54 13.60
N VAL A 38 6.58 -20.81 14.55
CA VAL A 38 5.81 -20.16 15.61
C VAL A 38 4.85 -19.18 14.95
N ALA A 39 3.54 -19.45 15.09
CA ALA A 39 2.51 -18.59 14.56
C ALA A 39 2.64 -17.20 15.20
N MET A 40 2.80 -16.18 14.37
CA MET A 40 2.88 -14.80 14.85
C MET A 40 1.50 -14.40 15.38
N GLN A 41 1.41 -14.08 16.67
CA GLN A 41 0.21 -13.47 17.23
C GLN A 41 0.23 -11.98 16.92
N VAL A 42 -0.37 -11.61 15.79
CA VAL A 42 -0.60 -10.21 15.44
C VAL A 42 -1.89 -9.76 16.11
N ASP A 43 -1.77 -8.88 17.11
CA ASP A 43 -2.89 -8.25 17.81
C ASP A 43 -3.09 -6.79 17.35
N ALA A 44 -4.20 -6.17 17.76
CA ALA A 44 -4.53 -4.81 17.36
C ALA A 44 -3.50 -3.77 17.84
N MET A 45 -2.82 -4.00 18.96
CA MET A 45 -1.79 -3.09 19.47
C MET A 45 -0.51 -3.15 18.64
N THR A 46 -0.13 -4.34 18.18
CA THR A 46 0.96 -4.54 17.24
C THR A 46 0.67 -3.84 15.91
N ILE A 47 -0.58 -3.92 15.42
CA ILE A 47 -0.99 -3.18 14.22
C ILE A 47 -0.87 -1.67 14.42
N ALA A 48 -1.28 -1.13 15.57
CA ALA A 48 -1.16 0.30 15.84
C ALA A 48 0.30 0.77 15.74
N ALA A 49 1.23 0.03 16.35
CA ALA A 49 2.65 0.33 16.29
C ALA A 49 3.20 0.26 14.85
N ILE A 50 2.81 -0.75 14.07
CA ILE A 50 3.16 -0.87 12.65
C ILE A 50 2.62 0.33 11.87
N VAL A 51 1.35 0.70 12.06
CA VAL A 51 0.73 1.82 11.35
C VAL A 51 1.45 3.13 11.65
N ASP A 52 1.84 3.39 12.89
CA ASP A 52 2.61 4.59 13.24
C ASP A 52 3.99 4.62 12.59
N GLU A 53 4.69 3.48 12.52
CA GLU A 53 5.95 3.36 11.77
C GLU A 53 5.73 3.62 10.27
N LEU A 54 4.73 2.99 9.67
CA LEU A 54 4.42 3.16 8.24
C LEU A 54 4.05 4.60 7.91
N ARG A 55 3.28 5.28 8.75
CA ARG A 55 2.95 6.71 8.59
C ARG A 55 4.20 7.55 8.56
N LEU A 56 5.12 7.33 9.49
CA LEU A 56 6.36 8.09 9.57
C LEU A 56 7.26 7.86 8.35
N LEU A 57 7.34 6.62 7.85
CA LEU A 57 8.26 6.26 6.76
C LEU A 57 7.69 6.50 5.36
N LEU A 58 6.37 6.38 5.18
CA LEU A 58 5.71 6.36 3.87
C LEU A 58 4.76 7.55 3.64
N ALA A 59 4.74 8.55 4.53
CA ALA A 59 3.96 9.77 4.32
C ALA A 59 4.30 10.40 2.96
N ASN A 60 3.26 10.62 2.13
CA ASN A 60 3.38 11.22 0.80
C ASN A 60 4.33 10.45 -0.16
N ALA A 61 4.66 9.19 0.16
CA ALA A 61 5.49 8.37 -0.71
C ALA A 61 4.74 8.04 -1.99
N ARG A 62 5.45 8.07 -3.12
CA ARG A 62 4.92 7.63 -4.42
C ARG A 62 5.07 6.12 -4.53
N ILE A 63 4.01 5.44 -4.94
CA ILE A 63 4.03 4.01 -5.25
C ILE A 63 4.65 3.85 -6.65
N ASP A 64 5.80 3.20 -6.75
CA ASP A 64 6.55 3.09 -8.00
C ASP A 64 6.33 1.75 -8.71
N THR A 65 6.35 0.65 -7.95
CA THR A 65 6.26 -0.69 -8.53
C THR A 65 5.61 -1.65 -7.58
N ILE A 66 4.72 -2.50 -8.10
CA ILE A 66 4.05 -3.54 -7.32
C ILE A 66 4.46 -4.92 -7.83
N ILE A 67 4.88 -5.81 -6.94
CA ILE A 67 5.25 -7.20 -7.27
C ILE A 67 4.58 -8.18 -6.31
N GLN A 68 4.58 -9.46 -6.70
CA GLN A 68 4.13 -10.56 -5.86
C GLN A 68 5.31 -11.50 -5.57
N PRO A 69 5.86 -11.48 -4.33
CA PRO A 69 6.97 -12.34 -3.97
C PRO A 69 6.57 -13.80 -3.70
N THR A 70 5.35 -14.02 -3.23
CA THR A 70 4.77 -15.35 -2.96
C THR A 70 3.28 -15.32 -3.27
N GLU A 71 2.62 -16.48 -3.34
CA GLU A 71 1.17 -16.58 -3.60
C GLU A 71 0.30 -15.82 -2.58
N HIS A 72 0.84 -15.55 -1.39
CA HIS A 72 0.13 -14.91 -0.29
C HIS A 72 0.71 -13.55 0.10
N ALA A 73 1.65 -13.00 -0.67
CA ALA A 73 2.28 -11.74 -0.33
C ALA A 73 2.35 -10.76 -1.51
N LEU A 74 2.28 -9.48 -1.20
CA LEU A 74 2.54 -8.38 -2.12
C LEU A 74 3.71 -7.55 -1.59
N ALA A 75 4.50 -7.00 -2.50
CA ALA A 75 5.52 -6.02 -2.16
C ALA A 75 5.36 -4.78 -3.04
N ILE A 76 5.32 -3.63 -2.40
CA ILE A 76 5.11 -2.33 -3.02
C ILE A 76 6.37 -1.50 -2.80
N GLN A 77 7.00 -1.07 -3.88
CA GLN A 77 8.08 -0.10 -3.82
C GLN A 77 7.48 1.29 -3.64
N CYS A 78 7.92 1.98 -2.59
CA CYS A 78 7.52 3.33 -2.26
C CYS A 78 8.74 4.23 -2.28
N TYR A 79 8.66 5.33 -3.01
CA TYR A 79 9.65 6.40 -3.02
C TYR A 79 9.17 7.56 -2.16
N THR A 80 9.83 7.77 -1.02
CA THR A 80 9.60 8.95 -0.19
C THR A 80 10.50 10.09 -0.70
N PRO A 81 9.94 11.21 -1.16
CA PRO A 81 10.73 12.33 -1.66
C PRO A 81 11.60 12.93 -0.55
N SER A 82 12.72 13.56 -0.94
CA SER A 82 13.60 14.26 -0.01
C SER A 82 12.82 15.31 0.78
N SER A 83 12.93 15.26 2.11
CA SER A 83 12.53 16.35 3.01
C SER A 83 13.80 17.03 3.53
N GLN A 84 13.73 18.33 3.83
CA GLN A 84 14.84 19.22 4.19
C GLN A 84 16.08 18.50 4.77
N GLY A 85 17.17 18.45 3.99
CA GLY A 85 18.46 17.89 4.42
C GLY A 85 18.61 16.37 4.32
N GLN A 86 17.60 15.62 3.90
CA GLN A 86 17.67 14.18 3.68
C GLN A 86 17.43 13.83 2.20
N SER A 87 18.22 12.91 1.67
CA SER A 87 17.98 12.34 0.34
C SER A 87 16.67 11.53 0.32
N GLY A 88 15.98 11.52 -0.82
CA GLY A 88 14.80 10.68 -1.01
C GLY A 88 15.17 9.20 -0.85
N GLN A 89 14.23 8.41 -0.31
CA GLN A 89 14.49 7.01 0.05
C GLN A 89 13.51 6.08 -0.64
N ASN A 90 14.07 5.02 -1.24
CA ASN A 90 13.31 3.89 -1.75
C ASN A 90 13.13 2.84 -0.66
N ARG A 91 11.89 2.43 -0.42
CA ARG A 91 11.52 1.42 0.57
C ARG A 91 10.59 0.40 -0.05
N TRP A 92 10.68 -0.84 0.39
CA TRP A 92 9.72 -1.88 0.02
C TRP A 92 8.78 -2.12 1.19
N LEU A 93 7.49 -1.87 0.98
CA LEU A 93 6.43 -2.29 1.87
C LEU A 93 6.05 -3.74 1.53
N TYR A 94 6.28 -4.66 2.46
CA TYR A 94 5.95 -6.08 2.31
C TYR A 94 4.68 -6.41 3.08
N LEU A 95 3.69 -6.96 2.38
CA LEU A 95 2.35 -7.29 2.88
C LEU A 95 2.12 -8.80 2.71
N SER A 96 2.09 -9.56 3.81
CA SER A 96 1.80 -11.00 3.81
C SER A 96 0.42 -11.27 4.39
N ALA A 97 -0.42 -11.94 3.61
CA ALA A 97 -1.68 -12.55 4.03
C ALA A 97 -1.55 -14.07 4.23
N HIS A 98 -0.34 -14.57 4.50
CA HIS A 98 -0.11 -16.00 4.74
C HIS A 98 -0.89 -16.49 5.98
N PRO A 99 -1.58 -17.65 5.95
CA PRO A 99 -2.43 -18.13 7.05
C PRO A 99 -1.80 -18.17 8.46
N GLN A 100 -0.49 -18.42 8.54
CA GLN A 100 0.29 -18.51 9.79
C GLN A 100 1.34 -17.41 9.95
N LEU A 101 1.67 -16.71 8.86
CA LEU A 101 2.82 -15.78 8.77
C LEU A 101 2.35 -14.42 8.22
N ALA A 102 1.11 -14.06 8.51
CA ALA A 102 0.53 -12.78 8.14
C ALA A 102 1.31 -11.68 8.85
N ARG A 103 1.85 -10.73 8.10
CA ARG A 103 2.70 -9.64 8.63
C ARG A 103 2.79 -8.49 7.64
N VAL A 104 3.10 -7.31 8.17
CA VAL A 104 3.38 -6.11 7.40
C VAL A 104 4.66 -5.49 7.93
N HIS A 105 5.60 -5.15 7.05
CA HIS A 105 6.85 -4.52 7.44
C HIS A 105 7.53 -3.82 6.26
N ILE A 106 8.49 -2.93 6.57
CA ILE A 106 9.39 -2.32 5.60
C ILE A 106 10.63 -3.18 5.41
N THR A 107 11.12 -3.27 4.18
CA THR A 107 12.43 -3.83 3.84
C THR A 107 13.20 -2.89 2.92
N ALA A 108 14.53 -2.83 3.10
CA ALA A 108 15.42 -2.10 2.20
C ALA A 108 15.74 -2.91 0.94
N LEU A 109 15.78 -4.24 1.06
CA LEU A 109 16.12 -5.13 -0.04
C LEU A 109 14.87 -5.45 -0.86
N LYS A 110 15.03 -5.42 -2.18
CA LYS A 110 14.00 -5.80 -3.14
C LYS A 110 13.61 -7.28 -2.95
N PRO A 111 12.35 -7.58 -2.62
CA PRO A 111 11.89 -8.96 -2.55
C PRO A 111 11.97 -9.66 -3.92
N PRO A 112 12.13 -11.00 -3.95
CA PRO A 112 12.08 -11.75 -5.19
C PRO A 112 10.71 -11.60 -5.85
N LYS A 113 10.64 -11.84 -7.16
CA LYS A 113 9.38 -11.97 -7.89
C LYS A 113 9.05 -13.46 -8.01
N LEU A 114 7.81 -13.85 -7.74
CA LEU A 114 7.36 -15.24 -7.85
C LEU A 114 7.37 -15.71 -9.32
N THR A 115 6.88 -14.85 -10.21
CA THR A 115 6.71 -15.14 -11.63
C THR A 115 7.27 -14.00 -12.49
N SER A 116 7.66 -14.31 -13.72
CA SER A 116 8.02 -13.30 -14.73
C SER A 116 6.80 -12.46 -15.14
N GLU A 117 5.67 -13.14 -15.38
CA GLU A 117 4.39 -12.53 -15.72
C GLU A 117 3.61 -12.15 -14.45
N PRO A 118 3.17 -10.89 -14.30
CA PRO A 118 2.46 -10.46 -13.10
C PRO A 118 1.04 -11.07 -13.03
N PRO A 119 0.62 -11.63 -11.88
CA PRO A 119 -0.75 -12.11 -11.69
C PRO A 119 -1.79 -11.00 -11.86
N ALA A 120 -3.02 -11.37 -12.21
CA ALA A 120 -4.10 -10.43 -12.51
C ALA A 120 -4.36 -9.40 -11.40
N PHE A 121 -4.28 -9.80 -10.13
CA PHE A 121 -4.45 -8.87 -9.01
C PHE A 121 -3.29 -7.86 -8.92
N VAL A 122 -2.05 -8.26 -9.22
CA VAL A 122 -0.92 -7.33 -9.31
C VAL A 122 -1.16 -6.33 -10.43
N MET A 123 -1.58 -6.79 -11.62
CA MET A 123 -1.88 -5.90 -12.73
C MET A 123 -2.99 -4.90 -12.40
N LEU A 124 -4.03 -5.35 -11.69
CA LEU A 124 -5.10 -4.49 -11.20
C LEU A 124 -4.57 -3.42 -10.24
N LEU A 125 -3.72 -3.80 -9.28
CA LEU A 125 -3.09 -2.86 -8.36
C LEU A 125 -2.21 -1.86 -9.12
N ARG A 126 -1.41 -2.32 -10.08
CA ARG A 126 -0.56 -1.45 -10.90
C ARG A 126 -1.38 -0.39 -11.62
N LYS A 127 -2.47 -0.80 -12.27
CA LYS A 127 -3.37 0.10 -13.00
C LYS A 127 -3.91 1.26 -12.13
N HIS A 128 -4.16 1.03 -10.84
CA HIS A 128 -4.82 2.01 -9.97
C HIS A 128 -3.91 2.66 -8.92
N LEU A 129 -2.75 2.07 -8.61
CA LEU A 129 -1.86 2.55 -7.55
C LEU A 129 -0.48 2.97 -8.04
N GLU A 130 0.04 2.48 -9.17
CA GLU A 130 1.37 2.94 -9.65
C GLU A 130 1.32 4.42 -10.03
N GLY A 131 2.26 5.19 -9.51
CA GLY A 131 2.30 6.65 -9.59
C GLY A 131 1.44 7.37 -8.54
N ALA A 132 0.52 6.68 -7.86
CA ALA A 132 -0.28 7.27 -6.80
C ALA A 132 0.59 7.63 -5.59
N ARG A 133 0.19 8.65 -4.84
CA ARG A 133 0.85 9.01 -3.57
C ARG A 133 0.02 8.52 -2.40
N ILE A 134 0.70 7.94 -1.41
CA ILE A 134 0.08 7.55 -0.14
C ILE A 134 -0.36 8.83 0.58
N GLU A 135 -1.67 8.97 0.72
CA GLU A 135 -2.30 10.11 1.40
C GLU A 135 -2.46 9.84 2.89
N SER A 136 -2.86 8.61 3.24
CA SER A 136 -3.01 8.22 4.63
C SER A 136 -2.81 6.72 4.84
N ILE A 137 -2.35 6.36 6.03
CA ILE A 137 -2.30 4.99 6.52
C ILE A 137 -3.05 5.00 7.85
N SER A 138 -3.98 4.08 8.06
CA SER A 138 -4.78 4.04 9.27
C SER A 138 -5.13 2.62 9.70
N GLN A 139 -5.60 2.51 10.94
CA GLN A 139 -6.13 1.29 11.52
C GLN A 139 -7.55 1.60 12.00
N PRO A 140 -8.58 0.88 11.54
CA PRO A 140 -9.90 0.94 12.14
C PRO A 140 -9.85 0.54 13.62
N ARG A 141 -10.69 1.17 14.44
CA ARG A 141 -10.56 1.12 15.89
C ARG A 141 -10.57 -0.32 16.43
N TRP A 142 -9.45 -0.75 17.02
CA TRP A 142 -9.21 -2.09 17.59
C TRP A 142 -9.24 -3.26 16.60
N GLU A 143 -9.25 -3.00 15.30
CA GLU A 143 -9.27 -4.05 14.29
C GLU A 143 -7.86 -4.48 13.88
N ARG A 144 -7.72 -5.74 13.44
CA ARG A 144 -6.48 -6.24 12.83
C ARG A 144 -6.45 -5.93 11.33
N VAL A 145 -6.72 -4.68 11.01
CA VAL A 145 -6.85 -4.17 9.64
C VAL A 145 -5.98 -2.93 9.47
N ILE A 146 -5.26 -2.87 8.37
CA ILE A 146 -4.53 -1.66 7.95
C ILE A 146 -5.18 -1.15 6.67
N GLU A 147 -5.48 0.13 6.62
CA GLU A 147 -5.99 0.81 5.44
C GLU A 147 -4.95 1.81 4.93
N ILE A 148 -4.56 1.66 3.67
CA ILE A 148 -3.71 2.61 2.96
C ILE A 148 -4.56 3.29 1.91
N VAL A 149 -4.72 4.62 2.03
CA VAL A 149 -5.36 5.44 1.02
C VAL A 149 -4.28 6.08 0.17
N ALA A 150 -4.37 5.88 -1.14
CA ALA A 150 -3.48 6.50 -2.12
C ALA A 150 -4.30 7.14 -3.24
N GLY A 151 -3.79 8.23 -3.80
CA GLY A 151 -4.47 8.95 -4.84
C GLY A 151 -3.57 9.73 -5.78
N TYR A 152 -4.18 10.22 -6.86
CA TYR A 152 -3.57 11.11 -7.83
C TYR A 152 -4.13 12.51 -7.64
N LYS A 153 -3.23 13.50 -7.52
CA LYS A 153 -3.63 14.91 -7.59
C LYS A 153 -3.83 15.26 -9.07
N HIS A 154 -5.08 15.33 -9.53
CA HIS A 154 -5.35 15.76 -10.90
C HIS A 154 -5.41 17.29 -10.96
N SER A 155 -4.31 17.93 -11.35
CA SER A 155 -4.37 19.30 -11.84
C SER A 155 -5.12 19.27 -13.17
N LEU A 156 -6.30 19.89 -13.25
CA LEU A 156 -7.13 19.97 -14.48
C LEU A 156 -6.50 20.85 -15.59
N ASN A 157 -5.20 20.74 -15.83
CA ASN A 157 -4.49 21.63 -16.74
C ASN A 157 -3.37 20.88 -17.50
N ASP A 158 -3.72 19.77 -18.16
CA ASP A 158 -2.90 19.22 -19.24
C ASP A 158 -3.54 19.68 -20.56
N GLY A 159 -2.92 20.70 -21.16
CA GLY A 159 -3.48 21.48 -22.25
C GLY A 159 -3.50 20.75 -23.59
N SER A 160 -4.68 20.72 -24.23
CA SER A 160 -4.78 20.79 -25.68
C SER A 160 -4.76 22.28 -26.07
N SER A 161 -3.57 22.86 -26.22
CA SER A 161 -3.37 24.16 -26.83
C SER A 161 -2.67 24.00 -28.17
N ASP A 162 -3.38 23.40 -29.12
CA ASP A 162 -3.21 23.69 -30.55
C ASP A 162 -4.40 24.56 -30.96
N SER A 163 -4.34 25.85 -30.62
CA SER A 163 -5.23 26.85 -31.20
C SER A 163 -4.35 27.94 -31.77
N GLU A 164 -4.40 27.97 -33.10
CA GLU A 164 -3.66 28.83 -34.00
C GLU A 164 -3.69 30.29 -33.59
N ASN A 165 -2.52 30.90 -33.70
CA ASN A 165 -2.28 32.31 -33.51
C ASN A 165 -2.90 33.09 -34.68
N VAL A 166 -4.06 33.74 -34.48
CA VAL A 166 -4.60 34.72 -35.44
C VAL A 166 -4.73 36.07 -34.75
N ASN A 167 -3.91 37.02 -35.23
CA ASN A 167 -3.87 38.42 -34.86
C ASN A 167 -5.25 39.10 -34.92
N GLY A 168 -5.54 39.94 -33.91
CA GLY A 168 -6.62 40.92 -33.95
C GLY A 168 -6.40 42.00 -32.89
N ARG A 169 -6.29 43.26 -33.33
CA ARG A 169 -5.95 44.46 -32.55
C ARG A 169 -7.13 45.00 -31.74
N ASP A 170 -6.78 45.86 -30.79
CA ASP A 170 -7.58 46.94 -30.18
C ASP A 170 -8.76 46.58 -29.26
N ARG A 171 -8.53 46.73 -27.94
CA ARG A 171 -9.22 47.71 -27.05
C ARG A 171 -8.74 47.54 -25.61
N GLN A 172 -8.30 48.65 -25.02
CA GLN A 172 -8.07 48.81 -23.59
C GLN A 172 -9.42 48.92 -22.85
N ASP A 173 -9.34 48.74 -21.53
CA ASP A 173 -10.31 49.08 -20.48
C ASP A 173 -11.33 48.00 -20.10
N GLU A 174 -10.95 47.17 -19.13
CA GLU A 174 -11.76 46.82 -17.94
C GLU A 174 -10.89 46.06 -16.93
N ILE A 175 -10.19 46.82 -16.07
CA ILE A 175 -9.50 46.29 -14.89
C ILE A 175 -10.49 46.27 -13.73
N GLY A 176 -10.67 45.10 -13.12
CA GLY A 176 -10.92 44.99 -11.69
C GLY A 176 -12.36 44.67 -11.29
N GLN A 177 -12.68 43.37 -11.25
CA GLN A 177 -13.44 42.69 -10.17
C GLN A 177 -13.88 41.30 -10.66
N LYS A 178 -13.07 40.26 -10.39
CA LYS A 178 -13.48 38.83 -10.24
C LYS A 178 -12.30 37.88 -9.98
N ASN A 179 -11.29 38.34 -9.24
CA ASN A 179 -10.25 37.44 -8.71
C ASN A 179 -10.62 37.05 -7.29
N GLU A 180 -11.44 36.01 -7.11
CA GLU A 180 -11.52 35.25 -5.83
C GLU A 180 -12.40 33.99 -5.86
N GLN A 181 -13.11 33.68 -6.96
CA GLN A 181 -13.95 32.48 -7.04
C GLN A 181 -13.61 31.58 -8.23
N THR A 182 -12.43 30.97 -8.21
CA THR A 182 -12.25 29.69 -8.90
C THR A 182 -11.20 28.89 -8.12
N ILE A 183 -11.62 28.32 -6.98
CA ILE A 183 -10.98 27.11 -6.49
C ILE A 183 -11.29 26.07 -7.56
N GLN A 184 -10.37 25.89 -8.52
CA GLN A 184 -10.46 24.82 -9.51
C GLN A 184 -10.62 23.51 -8.74
N GLN A 185 -11.76 22.83 -8.93
CA GLN A 185 -12.05 21.54 -8.33
C GLN A 185 -11.04 20.52 -8.84
N VAL A 186 -9.91 20.38 -8.15
CA VAL A 186 -8.96 19.28 -8.38
C VAL A 186 -9.74 17.99 -8.18
N GLN A 187 -9.88 17.17 -9.23
CA GLN A 187 -10.46 15.84 -9.09
C GLN A 187 -9.42 14.96 -8.38
N HIS A 188 -9.71 14.51 -7.17
CA HIS A 188 -8.86 13.57 -6.46
C HIS A 188 -9.37 12.16 -6.75
N VAL A 189 -8.63 11.38 -7.55
CA VAL A 189 -8.93 9.96 -7.72
C VAL A 189 -8.24 9.20 -6.59
N ARG A 190 -9.03 8.53 -5.75
CA ARG A 190 -8.55 7.80 -4.57
C ARG A 190 -8.87 6.32 -4.64
N PHE A 191 -7.96 5.54 -4.08
CA PHE A 191 -8.11 4.11 -3.89
C PHE A 191 -7.73 3.72 -2.47
N ARG A 192 -8.40 2.69 -1.95
CA ARG A 192 -8.14 2.16 -0.62
C ARG A 192 -7.63 0.73 -0.73
N LEU A 193 -6.40 0.51 -0.27
CA LEU A 193 -5.80 -0.81 -0.11
C LEU A 193 -5.98 -1.25 1.34
N ILE A 194 -6.73 -2.33 1.53
CA ILE A 194 -7.10 -2.87 2.83
C ILE A 194 -6.33 -4.17 3.07
N ILE A 195 -5.68 -4.28 4.22
CA ILE A 195 -4.89 -5.43 4.62
C ILE A 195 -5.50 -6.01 5.89
N GLU A 196 -6.10 -7.19 5.77
CA GLU A 196 -6.72 -7.92 6.88
C GLU A 196 -5.71 -8.95 7.42
N LEU A 197 -5.39 -8.88 8.70
CA LEU A 197 -4.40 -9.74 9.37
C LEU A 197 -5.12 -10.61 10.41
N MET A 198 -5.86 -11.59 9.93
CA MET A 198 -6.76 -12.45 10.73
C MET A 198 -6.38 -13.94 10.64
N GLY A 199 -5.10 -14.25 10.45
CA GLY A 199 -4.62 -15.63 10.29
C GLY A 199 -5.10 -16.26 8.97
N ARG A 200 -5.83 -17.38 9.03
CA ARG A 200 -6.36 -18.08 7.83
C ARG A 200 -7.23 -17.18 6.94
N MET A 201 -7.93 -16.22 7.55
CA MET A 201 -8.81 -15.27 6.86
C MET A 201 -8.08 -14.01 6.40
N SER A 202 -6.76 -13.90 6.59
CA SER A 202 -6.01 -12.73 6.14
C SER A 202 -6.14 -12.52 4.64
N ASN A 203 -6.27 -11.26 4.22
CA ASN A 203 -6.50 -10.89 2.83
C ASN A 203 -5.91 -9.51 2.52
N ILE A 204 -5.76 -9.22 1.23
CA ILE A 204 -5.41 -7.88 0.72
C ILE A 204 -6.44 -7.53 -0.33
N ILE A 205 -7.10 -6.39 -0.18
CA ILE A 205 -8.29 -6.01 -0.94
C ILE A 205 -8.10 -4.59 -1.44
N LEU A 206 -8.34 -4.36 -2.73
CA LEU A 206 -8.34 -3.03 -3.34
C LEU A 206 -9.79 -2.57 -3.51
N CYS A 207 -10.08 -1.36 -3.05
CA CYS A 207 -11.36 -0.68 -3.27
C CYS A 207 -11.17 0.65 -3.99
N ASP A 208 -12.21 1.12 -4.68
CA ASP A 208 -12.33 2.49 -5.16
C ASP A 208 -12.69 3.46 -4.02
N GLU A 209 -12.88 4.74 -4.37
CA GLU A 209 -13.24 5.80 -3.43
C GLU A 209 -14.63 5.60 -2.80
N GLN A 210 -15.55 4.94 -3.51
CA GLN A 210 -16.89 4.64 -3.03
C GLN A 210 -16.91 3.42 -2.10
N GLY A 211 -15.76 2.76 -1.89
CA GLY A 211 -15.63 1.57 -1.06
C GLY A 211 -16.05 0.28 -1.78
N MET A 212 -16.21 0.31 -3.10
CA MET A 212 -16.49 -0.89 -3.90
C MET A 212 -15.20 -1.66 -4.12
N ILE A 213 -15.26 -2.98 -3.93
CA ILE A 213 -14.11 -3.85 -4.15
C ILE A 213 -13.81 -3.91 -5.65
N LEU A 214 -12.58 -3.55 -6.02
CA LEU A 214 -12.05 -3.71 -7.37
C LEU A 214 -11.44 -5.11 -7.55
N GLY A 215 -10.85 -5.66 -6.48
CA GLY A 215 -10.30 -7.00 -6.45
C GLY A 215 -9.62 -7.34 -5.14
N SER A 216 -9.20 -8.60 -5.00
CA SER A 216 -8.51 -9.09 -3.82
C SER A 216 -7.46 -10.14 -4.16
N LEU A 217 -6.50 -10.32 -3.24
CA LEU A 217 -5.48 -11.36 -3.34
C LEU A 217 -6.10 -12.76 -3.19
N LYS A 218 -7.03 -12.92 -2.23
CA LYS A 218 -7.83 -14.13 -2.06
C LYS A 218 -9.29 -13.80 -2.38
N ARG A 219 -9.83 -14.40 -3.43
CA ARG A 219 -11.26 -14.33 -3.74
C ARG A 219 -12.03 -15.21 -2.77
N VAL A 220 -13.13 -14.69 -2.23
CA VAL A 220 -14.01 -15.44 -1.34
C VAL A 220 -15.41 -15.37 -1.94
N GLY A 221 -15.84 -16.46 -2.58
CA GLY A 221 -17.19 -16.58 -3.13
C GLY A 221 -18.22 -16.88 -2.05
N ALA A 222 -19.50 -16.75 -2.42
CA ALA A 222 -20.63 -17.02 -1.52
C ALA A 222 -20.71 -18.51 -1.09
N ASP A 223 -20.09 -19.40 -1.88
CA ASP A 223 -19.90 -20.82 -1.58
C ASP A 223 -18.92 -21.05 -0.42
N VAL A 224 -17.90 -20.19 -0.30
CA VAL A 224 -16.87 -20.26 0.75
C VAL A 224 -17.29 -19.50 2.01
N ASN A 225 -17.93 -18.34 1.85
CA ASN A 225 -18.41 -17.54 2.97
C ASN A 225 -19.70 -16.80 2.61
N ARG A 226 -20.83 -17.28 3.13
CA ARG A 226 -22.16 -16.69 2.90
C ARG A 226 -22.38 -15.36 3.61
N TYR A 227 -21.66 -15.12 4.70
CA TYR A 227 -21.79 -13.89 5.50
C TYR A 227 -20.98 -12.74 4.90
N ARG A 228 -19.90 -13.06 4.18
CA ARG A 228 -19.00 -12.06 3.62
C ARG A 228 -18.36 -12.55 2.32
N THR A 229 -18.91 -12.07 1.20
CA THR A 229 -18.33 -12.29 -0.13
C THR A 229 -17.28 -11.21 -0.40
N ILE A 230 -16.16 -11.59 -1.03
CA ILE A 230 -15.11 -10.68 -1.49
C ILE A 230 -15.01 -10.83 -3.01
N ALA A 231 -16.02 -10.23 -3.65
CA ALA A 231 -16.30 -10.02 -5.08
C ALA A 231 -15.69 -8.74 -5.66
N ALA A 232 -15.37 -8.65 -6.94
CA ALA A 232 -15.30 -7.35 -7.60
C ALA A 232 -16.71 -6.78 -7.81
N GLY A 233 -16.88 -5.46 -7.68
CA GLY A 233 -18.15 -4.76 -7.92
C GLY A 233 -19.17 -4.81 -6.77
N ILE A 234 -18.79 -5.31 -5.60
CA ILE A 234 -19.61 -5.27 -4.38
C ILE A 234 -18.97 -4.35 -3.32
N PRO A 235 -19.76 -3.72 -2.44
CA PRO A 235 -19.21 -2.89 -1.36
C PRO A 235 -18.35 -3.72 -0.40
N TYR A 236 -17.25 -3.13 0.06
CA TYR A 236 -16.49 -3.67 1.19
C TYR A 236 -17.27 -3.46 2.49
N VAL A 237 -17.45 -4.56 3.24
CA VAL A 237 -18.13 -4.59 4.55
C VAL A 237 -17.20 -5.12 5.64
#